data_AF-A0A0C2CSY3-F1
#
_entry.id   AF-A0A0C2CSY3-F1
#
_cell.length_a   1.000
_cell.length_b   1.000
_cell.length_c   1.000
_cell.angle_alpha   90.00
_cell.angle_beta   90.00
_cell.angle_gamma   90.00
#
_symmetry.space_group_name_H-M   'P 1'
#
loop_
_entity.id
_entity.type
_entity.pdbx_description
1 polymer ?
#
loop_
_entity_poly.entity_id
_entity_poly.type
_entity_poly.pdbx_seq_one_letter_code
_entity_poly.pdbx_strand_id
1 'polypeptide(L)' 'MRLSHAHTLALHGERLPKNQWTKWEDETWYLKPYLDEIEAEKKARAETTGLIPPFEMKQQEGH' A
#
# COMPACT_ATOMS: atom_id res chain seq x y z
N MET A 1 -8.18 -10.62 -12.91
CA MET A 1 -7.41 -9.59 -12.15
C MET A 1 -8.36 -8.77 -11.28
N ARG A 2 -8.13 -8.67 -9.96
CA ARG A 2 -9.03 -7.96 -9.01
C ARG A 2 -9.15 -6.46 -9.31
N LEU A 3 -8.02 -5.78 -9.53
CA LEU A 3 -7.98 -4.33 -9.71
C LEU A 3 -8.70 -3.88 -11.00
N SER A 4 -8.42 -4.52 -12.14
CA SER A 4 -9.08 -4.22 -13.41
C SER A 4 -10.58 -4.47 -13.36
N HIS A 5 -11.00 -5.58 -12.73
CA HIS A 5 -12.42 -5.92 -12.60
C HIS A 5 -13.17 -4.90 -11.73
N ALA A 6 -12.59 -4.53 -10.58
CA ALA A 6 -13.14 -3.50 -9.71
C ALA A 6 -13.26 -2.15 -10.44
N HIS A 7 -12.24 -1.79 -11.23
CA HIS A 7 -12.27 -0.57 -12.04
C HIS A 7 -13.39 -0.59 -13.07
N THR A 8 -13.53 -1.67 -13.84
CA THR A 8 -14.61 -1.83 -14.82
C THR A 8 -15.99 -1.71 -14.18
N LEU A 9 -16.26 -2.41 -13.08
CA LEU A 9 -17.55 -2.33 -12.38
C LEU A 9 -17.86 -0.91 -11.90
N ALA A 10 -16.86 -0.21 -11.36
CA ALA A 10 -17.02 1.17 -10.91
C ALA A 10 -17.36 2.11 -12.08
N LEU A 11 -16.73 1.95 -13.24
CA LEU A 11 -17.03 2.75 -14.44
C LEU A 11 -18.47 2.57 -14.92
N HIS A 12 -19.04 1.36 -14.75
CA HIS A 12 -20.41 1.05 -15.16
C HIS A 12 -21.46 1.31 -14.06
N GLY A 13 -21.05 1.78 -12.87
CA GLY A 13 -21.96 1.95 -11.72
C GLY A 13 -22.48 0.64 -11.14
N GLU A 14 -21.81 -0.47 -11.43
CA GLU A 14 -22.19 -1.82 -11.02
C GLU A 14 -21.49 -2.23 -9.73
N ARG A 15 -22.00 -3.28 -9.10
CA ARG A 15 -21.40 -3.90 -7.92
C ARG A 15 -21.23 -5.40 -8.14
N LEU A 16 -20.20 -5.94 -7.51
CA LEU A 16 -19.95 -7.37 -7.50
C LEU A 16 -21.14 -8.12 -6.85
N PRO A 17 -21.54 -9.30 -7.35
CA PRO A 17 -22.49 -10.17 -6.66
C PRO A 17 -22.06 -10.50 -5.23
N LYS A 18 -23.02 -10.58 -4.29
CA LYS A 18 -22.73 -10.78 -2.85
C LYS A 18 -21.90 -12.03 -2.54
N ASN A 19 -22.11 -13.12 -3.29
CA ASN A 19 -21.37 -14.38 -3.12
C ASN A 19 -19.91 -14.29 -3.56
N GLN A 20 -19.51 -13.24 -4.27
CA GLN A 20 -18.14 -12.99 -4.72
C GLN A 20 -17.41 -11.95 -3.86
N TRP A 21 -18.09 -11.37 -2.86
CA TRP A 21 -17.46 -10.39 -1.97
C TRP A 21 -16.33 -11.04 -1.20
N THR A 22 -15.22 -10.30 -1.05
CA THR A 22 -14.13 -10.72 -0.18
C THR A 22 -14.65 -10.72 1.25
N LYS A 23 -14.53 -11.86 1.92
CA LYS A 23 -14.93 -12.00 3.33
C LYS A 23 -13.77 -11.60 4.23
N TRP A 24 -14.11 -11.19 5.45
CA TRP A 24 -13.10 -10.79 6.42
C TRP A 24 -12.20 -11.95 6.81
N GLU A 25 -12.79 -13.13 7.02
CA GLU A 25 -12.11 -14.38 7.31
C GLU A 25 -11.18 -14.88 6.18
N ASP A 26 -11.39 -14.44 4.94
CA ASP A 26 -10.60 -14.85 3.78
C ASP A 26 -9.44 -13.87 3.48
N GLU A 27 -9.31 -12.77 4.23
CA GLU A 27 -8.25 -11.78 4.01
C GLU A 27 -6.90 -12.28 4.54
N THR A 28 -5.96 -12.54 3.63
CA THR A 28 -4.66 -13.16 3.93
C THR A 28 -3.55 -12.15 4.22
N TRP A 29 -3.83 -10.85 4.17
CA TRP A 29 -2.84 -9.77 4.34
C TRP A 29 -1.57 -10.00 3.52
N TYR A 30 -1.72 -10.51 2.30
CA TYR A 30 -0.65 -11.07 1.46
C TYR A 30 0.53 -10.12 1.20
N LEU A 31 0.31 -8.80 1.27
CA LEU A 31 1.33 -7.80 1.04
C LEU A 31 2.07 -7.38 2.32
N LYS A 32 1.48 -7.60 3.49
CA LYS A 32 2.00 -7.16 4.79
C LYS A 32 3.46 -7.58 5.06
N PRO A 33 3.88 -8.85 4.88
CA PRO A 33 5.27 -9.24 5.17
C PRO A 33 6.29 -8.44 4.35
N TYR A 34 5.99 -8.15 3.09
CA TYR A 34 6.87 -7.36 2.23
C TYR A 34 6.89 -5.87 2.61
N LEU A 35 5.77 -5.33 3.08
CA LEU A 35 5.72 -3.95 3.58
C LEU A 35 6.51 -3.81 4.87
N ASP A 36 6.42 -4.79 5.78
CA ASP A 36 7.18 -4.81 7.04
C ASP A 36 8.70 -4.85 6.77
N GLU A 37 9.14 -5.64 5.78
CA GLU A 37 10.54 -5.67 5.36
C GLU A 37 11.02 -4.30 4.85
N ILE A 38 10.22 -3.63 4.00
CA ILE A 38 10.55 -2.30 3.46
C ILE A 38 10.62 -1.26 4.58
N GLU A 39 9.69 -1.30 5.54
CA GLU A 39 9.69 -0.41 6.70
C GLU A 39 10.92 -0.62 7.58
N ALA A 40 11.30 -1.88 7.83
CA ALA A 40 12.51 -2.22 8.57
C ALA A 40 13.78 -1.71 7.86
N GLU A 41 13.88 -1.86 6.53
CA GLU A 41 15.01 -1.36 5.75
C GLU A 41 15.10 0.18 5.83
N LYS A 42 13.97 0.87 5.64
CA LYS A 42 13.91 2.34 5.74
C LYS A 42 14.38 2.82 7.11
N LYS A 43 13.92 2.17 8.17
CA LYS A 43 14.33 2.48 9.55
C LYS A 43 15.83 2.24 9.75
N ALA A 44 16.35 1.07 9.38
CA ALA A 44 17.76 0.75 9.50
C ALA A 44 18.64 1.73 8.72
N ARG A 45 18.20 2.15 7.52
CA ARG A 45 18.90 3.14 6.72
C ARG A 45 18.93 4.50 7.41
N ALA A 46 17.79 4.97 7.94
CA ALA A 46 17.73 6.24 8.66
C ALA A 46 18.63 6.24 9.92
N GLU A 47 18.67 5.13 10.65
CA GLU A 47 19.48 4.97 11.86
C GLU A 47 21.00 4.86 11.56
N THR A 48 21.39 4.26 10.44
CA THR A 48 22.81 3.99 10.12
C THR A 48 23.48 5.07 9.27
N THR A 49 22.76 5.66 8.32
CA THR A 49 23.39 6.52 7.30
C THR A 49 23.49 7.98 7.72
N GLY A 50 22.72 8.46 8.71
CA GLY A 50 22.63 9.86 9.12
C GLY A 50 22.16 10.85 8.04
N LEU A 51 22.00 10.40 6.79
CA LEU A 51 21.56 11.16 5.63
C LEU A 51 20.06 10.95 5.44
N ILE A 52 19.29 12.03 5.60
CA ILE A 52 17.87 12.06 5.27
C ILE A 52 17.71 11.79 3.77
N PRO A 53 16.84 10.87 3.33
CA PRO A 53 16.58 10.67 1.91
C PRO A 53 16.08 11.96 1.22
N PRO A 54 16.49 12.26 -0.04
CA PRO A 54 16.14 13.51 -0.71
C PRO A 54 14.63 13.80 -0.84
N PHE A 55 13.78 12.77 -0.83
CA PHE A 55 12.31 12.94 -0.86
C PHE A 55 11.73 13.44 0.47
N GLU A 56 12.41 13.21 1.60
CA GLU A 56 12.07 13.74 2.92
C GLU A 56 12.61 15.16 3.14
N MET A 57 13.75 15.51 2.52
CA MET A 57 14.30 16.88 2.59
C MET A 57 13.33 17.94 2.02
N LYS A 58 12.66 17.62 0.91
CA LYS A 58 11.74 18.55 0.23
C LYS A 58 10.47 18.90 1.02
N GLN A 59 10.14 18.15 2.08
CA GLN A 59 8.95 18.44 2.89
C GLN A 59 9.21 19.54 3.95
N GLN A 60 10.46 19.87 4.26
CA GLN A 60 10.80 20.85 5.30
C GLN A 60 11.01 22.28 4.79
N GLU A 61 11.14 22.51 3.48
CA GLU A 61 11.41 23.83 2.90
C GLU A 61 10.14 24.68 2.64
N GLY A 62 9.04 24.37 3.32
CA GLY A 62 7.77 25.10 3.23
C GLY A 62 7.40 25.84 4.51
N HIS A 63 8.16 26.87 4.88
CA HIS A 63 7.79 27.87 5.89
C HIS A 63 8.12 29.27 5.39
#